data_AF-A0A957FXX8-F1
#
_entry.id   AF-A0A957FXX8-F1
#
_cell.length_a   1.000
_cell.length_b   1.000
_cell.length_c   1.000
_cell.angle_alpha   90.00
_cell.angle_beta   90.00
_cell.angle_gamma   90.00
#
_symmetry.space_group_name_H-M   'P 1'
#
loop_
_entity.id
_entity.type
_entity.pdbx_description
1 polymer ?
#
loop_
_entity_poly.entity_id
_entity_poly.type
_entity_poly.pdbx_seq_one_letter_code
_entity_poly.pdbx_strand_id
1 'polypeptide(L)' 'MSDNLIRASEIGDYLYCRRKWFLRHRQGIKAANQTELQSGTAHHERHAYWLNRSRLAGQLAVVMMLMALLFLGYWFWGG' A
#
# COMPACT_ATOMS: atom_id res chain seq x y z
N MET A 1 3.62 -2.85 -21.15
CA MET A 1 4.29 -1.86 -20.27
C MET A 1 4.23 -0.55 -21.04
N SER A 2 3.74 0.55 -20.48
CA SER A 2 3.79 1.82 -21.21
C SER A 2 5.24 2.27 -21.30
N ASP A 3 5.74 2.62 -22.48
CA ASP A 3 7.16 2.94 -22.71
C ASP A 3 7.68 4.17 -21.92
N ASN A 4 6.78 4.91 -21.24
CA ASN A 4 7.10 6.14 -20.50
C ASN A 4 7.07 6.00 -18.96
N LEU A 5 6.85 4.82 -18.39
CA LEU A 5 6.76 4.64 -16.93
C LEU A 5 7.68 3.52 -16.44
N ILE A 6 8.71 3.89 -15.68
CA ILE A 6 9.61 2.98 -14.98
C ILE A 6 9.11 2.79 -13.55
N ARG A 7 8.98 1.54 -13.10
CA ARG A 7 8.54 1.23 -11.71
C ARG A 7 9.73 1.31 -10.74
N ALA A 8 9.47 1.68 -9.49
CA ALA A 8 10.50 1.64 -8.45
C ALA A 8 11.13 0.22 -8.29
N SER A 9 10.32 -0.82 -8.42
CA SER A 9 10.78 -2.22 -8.41
C SER A 9 11.73 -2.56 -9.56
N GLU A 10 11.54 -1.91 -10.72
CA GLU A 10 12.38 -2.09 -11.89
C GLU A 10 13.75 -1.42 -11.70
N ILE A 11 13.78 -0.22 -11.11
CA ILE A 11 15.02 0.46 -10.71
C ILE A 11 15.79 -0.42 -9.71
N GLY A 12 15.09 -0.96 -8.70
CA GLY A 12 15.68 -1.89 -7.75
C GLY A 12 16.26 -3.14 -8.41
N ASP A 13 15.55 -3.73 -9.38
CA ASP A 13 16.03 -4.88 -10.15
C ASP A 13 17.31 -4.54 -10.95
N TYR A 14 17.41 -3.33 -11.53
CA TYR A 14 18.61 -2.86 -12.24
C TYR A 14 19.80 -2.64 -11.29
N LEU A 15 19.57 -1.95 -10.17
CA LEU A 15 20.60 -1.66 -9.16
C LEU A 15 21.13 -2.95 -8.53
N TYR A 16 20.26 -3.93 -8.27
CA TYR A 16 20.64 -5.24 -7.77
C TYR A 16 21.43 -6.05 -8.81
N CYS A 17 20.89 -6.21 -10.03
CA CYS A 17 21.58 -6.90 -11.11
C CYS A 17 21.06 -6.47 -12.50
N ARG A 18 21.90 -5.72 -13.23
CA ARG A 18 21.60 -5.24 -14.58
C ARG A 18 21.26 -6.36 -15.57
N ARG A 19 21.94 -7.52 -15.47
CA ARG A 19 21.67 -8.67 -16.33
C ARG A 19 20.29 -9.26 -16.05
N LYS A 20 19.93 -9.45 -14.78
CA LYS A 20 18.59 -9.89 -14.37
C LYS A 20 17.53 -8.92 -14.89
N TRP A 21 17.75 -7.61 -14.71
CA TRP A 21 16.86 -6.59 -15.22
C TRP A 21 16.65 -6.71 -16.73
N PHE A 22 17.73 -6.82 -17.52
CA PHE A 22 17.64 -6.95 -18.98
C PHE A 22 16.88 -8.21 -19.40
N LEU A 23 17.21 -9.36 -18.81
CA LEU A 23 16.52 -10.63 -19.11
C LEU A 23 15.02 -10.52 -18.79
N ARG A 24 14.67 -9.91 -17.65
CA ARG A 24 13.28 -9.82 -17.19
C ARG A 24 12.47 -8.75 -17.91
N HIS A 25 13.00 -7.55 -18.08
CA HIS A 25 12.26 -6.37 -18.55
C HIS A 25 12.44 -6.10 -20.04
N ARG A 26 13.59 -6.47 -20.63
CA ARG A 26 13.85 -6.30 -22.08
C ARG A 26 13.59 -7.56 -22.88
N GLN A 27 13.92 -8.74 -22.34
CA GLN A 27 13.67 -10.03 -23.01
C GLN A 27 12.39 -10.74 -22.54
N GLY A 28 11.73 -10.25 -21.49
CA GLY A 28 10.49 -10.84 -20.98
C GLY A 28 10.65 -12.21 -20.32
N ILE A 29 11.87 -12.60 -19.93
CA ILE A 29 12.14 -13.89 -19.30
C ILE A 29 11.56 -13.88 -17.88
N LYS A 30 10.67 -14.84 -17.63
CA LYS A 30 10.05 -15.04 -16.31
C LYS A 30 11.08 -15.57 -15.32
N ALA A 31 11.02 -15.08 -14.09
CA ALA A 31 11.82 -15.63 -12.99
C ALA A 31 11.40 -17.08 -12.69
N ALA A 32 12.32 -17.92 -12.25
CA ALA A 32 12.00 -19.30 -11.88
C ALA A 32 11.10 -19.38 -10.63
N ASN A 33 11.25 -18.44 -9.70
CA ASN A 33 10.58 -18.40 -8.40
C ASN A 33 9.20 -17.68 -8.45
N GLN A 34 8.36 -18.01 -9.44
CA GLN A 34 7.04 -17.38 -9.59
C GLN A 34 6.15 -17.61 -8.37
N THR A 35 6.21 -18.81 -7.79
CA THR A 35 5.39 -19.20 -6.65
C THR A 35 5.72 -18.35 -5.42
N GLU A 36 6.99 -18.10 -5.16
CA GLU A 36 7.49 -17.28 -4.05
C GLU A 36 7.16 -15.80 -4.26
N LEU A 37 7.21 -15.31 -5.50
CA LEU A 37 6.79 -13.95 -5.83
C LEU A 37 5.28 -13.73 -5.60
N GLN A 38 4.46 -14.71 -6.00
CA GLN A 38 3.02 -14.68 -5.78
C GLN A 38 2.68 -14.78 -4.30
N SER A 39 3.34 -15.66 -3.55
CA SER A 39 3.11 -15.80 -2.11
C SER A 39 3.49 -14.53 -1.35
N GLY A 40 4.60 -13.89 -1.72
CA GLY A 40 5.01 -12.58 -1.19
C GLY A 40 3.98 -11.49 -1.48
N THR A 41 3.44 -11.45 -2.71
CA THR A 41 2.41 -10.49 -3.10
C THR A 41 1.12 -10.69 -2.30
N ALA A 42 0.66 -11.93 -2.19
CA ALA A 42 -0.52 -12.28 -1.39
C ALA A 42 -0.34 -11.97 0.11
N HIS A 43 0.89 -12.04 0.62
CA HIS A 43 1.18 -11.60 2.00
C HIS A 43 1.05 -10.08 2.14
N HIS A 44 1.61 -9.30 1.22
CA HIS A 44 1.50 -7.84 1.23
C HIS A 44 0.05 -7.36 1.07
N GLU A 45 -0.75 -7.99 0.22
CA GLU A 45 -2.18 -7.67 0.06
C GLU A 45 -2.97 -7.92 1.34
N ARG A 46 -2.75 -9.06 2.00
CA ARG A 46 -3.35 -9.36 3.30
C ARG A 46 -2.94 -8.35 4.37
N HIS A 47 -1.68 -7.93 4.39
CA HIS A 47 -1.21 -6.91 5.32
C HIS A 47 -1.89 -5.54 5.06
N ALA A 48 -2.02 -5.15 3.80
CA ALA A 48 -2.69 -3.90 3.41
C ALA A 48 -4.17 -3.86 3.84
N TYR A 49 -4.86 -5.01 3.81
CA TYR A 49 -6.24 -5.13 4.29
C TYR A 49 -6.37 -4.71 5.77
N TRP A 50 -5.50 -5.23 6.64
CA TRP A 50 -5.51 -4.90 8.06
C TRP A 50 -5.18 -3.44 8.31
N LEU A 51 -4.16 -2.91 7.63
CA LEU A 51 -3.78 -1.50 7.72
C LEU A 51 -4.96 -0.58 7.34
N ASN A 52 -5.68 -0.90 6.26
CA ASN A 52 -6.82 -0.11 5.83
C ASN A 52 -7.95 -0.12 6.85
N ARG A 53 -8.21 -1.28 7.47
CA ARG A 53 -9.23 -1.41 8.52
C ARG A 53 -8.86 -0.63 9.78
N SER A 54 -7.59 -0.66 10.19
CA SER A 54 -7.08 0.16 11.29
C SER A 54 -7.19 1.65 11.00
N ARG A 55 -6.89 2.10 9.77
CA ARG A 55 -7.05 3.50 9.36
C ARG A 55 -8.51 3.94 9.42
N LEU A 56 -9.43 3.14 8.90
CA LEU A 56 -10.86 3.44 8.95
C LEU A 56 -11.37 3.54 10.39
N ALA A 57 -10.98 2.60 11.25
CA ALA A 57 -11.33 2.64 12.67
C ALA A 57 -10.80 3.90 13.36
N GLY A 58 -9.56 4.29 13.08
CA GLY A 58 -8.98 5.54 13.59
C GLY A 58 -9.73 6.78 13.11
N GLN A 59 -10.10 6.84 11.83
CA GLN A 59 -10.90 7.93 11.27
C GLN A 59 -12.28 8.03 11.94
N LEU A 60 -12.97 6.90 12.13
CA LEU A 60 -14.26 6.86 12.83
C LEU A 60 -14.14 7.34 14.28
N ALA A 61 -13.10 6.92 15.00
CA ALA A 61 -12.85 7.37 16.37
C ALA A 61 -12.67 8.89 16.46
N VAL A 62 -11.90 9.48 15.55
CA VAL A 62 -11.73 10.95 15.48
C VAL A 62 -13.05 11.66 15.20
N VAL A 63 -13.84 11.17 14.25
CA VAL A 63 -15.15 11.75 13.92
C VAL A 63 -16.10 11.68 15.12
N MET A 64 -16.17 10.54 15.81
CA MET A 64 -16.97 10.39 17.03
C MET A 64 -16.52 11.33 18.14
N MET A 65 -15.20 11.50 18.33
CA MET A 65 -14.66 12.42 19.33
C MET A 65 -15.01 13.88 19.01
N LEU A 66 -14.92 14.30 17.76
CA LEU A 66 -15.33 15.65 17.34
C LEU A 66 -16.83 15.89 17.57
N MET A 67 -17.69 14.92 17.22
CA MET A 67 -19.13 15.03 17.47
C MET A 67 -19.44 15.18 18.97
N ALA A 68 -18.76 14.40 19.83
CA ALA A 68 -18.93 14.50 21.27
C ALA A 68 -18.51 15.88 21.82
N LEU A 69 -17.39 16.43 21.33
CA LEU A 69 -16.94 17.77 21.72
C LEU A 69 -17.89 18.88 21.27
N LEU A 70 -18.42 18.79 20.04
CA LEU A 70 -19.42 19.74 19.53
C LEU A 70 -20.71 19.68 20.35
N PHE A 71 -21.17 18.48 20.69
CA PHE A 71 -22.37 18.29 21.52
C PHE A 71 -22.18 18.88 22.92
N LEU A 72 -21.04 18.62 23.57
CA LEU A 72 -20.71 19.20 24.87
C LEU A 72 -20.60 20.72 24.80
N GLY A 73 -19.95 21.26 23.78
CA GLY A 73 -19.84 22.70 23.57
C GLY A 73 -21.20 23.36 23.35
N TYR A 74 -22.08 22.74 22.56
CA TYR A 74 -23.45 23.20 22.37
C TYR A 74 -24.24 23.18 23.69
N TRP A 75 -24.17 22.08 24.44
CA TRP A 75 -24.86 21.96 25.72
C TRP A 75 -24.38 23.00 26.75
N PHE A 76 -23.07 23.25 26.79
CA PHE A 76 -22.48 24.26 27.68
C PHE A 76 -22.87 25.70 27.29
N TRP A 77 -23.05 25.98 26.00
CA TRP A 77 -23.37 27.34 25.54
C TRP A 77 -24.87 27.65 25.52
N GLY A 78 -25.72 26.63 25.36
CA GLY A 78 -27.19 26.77 25.35
C GLY A 78 -27.88 26.52 26.70
N GLY A 79 -27.14 26.15 27.74
CA GLY A 79 -27.62 25.92 29.11
C GLY A 79 -27.41 27.10 30.05
#